data_AF-A0A838QWP8-F1
#
_entry.id   AF-A0A838QWP8-F1
#
_cell.length_a   1.000
_cell.length_b   1.000
_cell.length_c   1.000
_cell.angle_alpha   90.00
_cell.angle_beta   90.00
_cell.angle_gamma   90.00
#
_symmetry.space_group_name_H-M   'P 1'
#
loop_
_entity.id
_entity.type
_entity.pdbx_description
1 polymer ?
#
loop_
_entity_poly.entity_id
_entity_poly.type
_entity_poly.pdbx_seq_one_letter_code
_entity_poly.pdbx_strand_id
1 'polypeptide(L)'
;MLVTIANLQKALTTASADDPQAAVVLVDALLAASAAAGASDLHLLPTADGLALSWRIDGVLQPIGSVPKELASNVVTRMKVLARLLTYRTNVPQEGRIAAGDGGVEVRISTFPTLYGEKIVARNLPRGEQPLARIADLGLPAEVSQALRDALRQTSGALIIAGPAGSGKTTTA
;
A
#
# COMPACT_ATOMS: atom_id res chain seq x y z
N MET A 1 -13.80 2.02 9.37
CA MET A 1 -12.60 1.67 10.19
C MET A 1 -12.86 0.53 11.16
N LEU A 2 -13.76 0.66 12.15
CA LEU A 2 -14.03 -0.41 13.13
C LEU A 2 -14.51 -1.73 12.50
N VAL A 3 -15.43 -1.68 11.54
CA VAL A 3 -15.94 -2.87 10.82
C VAL A 3 -14.84 -3.55 10.00
N THR A 4 -13.97 -2.77 9.37
CA THR A 4 -12.84 -3.26 8.56
C THR A 4 -11.83 -4.02 9.42
N ILE A 5 -11.51 -3.48 10.61
CA ILE A 5 -10.60 -4.12 11.56
C ILE A 5 -11.24 -5.39 12.15
N ALA A 6 -12.53 -5.36 12.49
CA ALA A 6 -13.24 -6.53 13.00
C ALA A 6 -13.28 -7.68 11.97
N ASN A 7 -13.52 -7.37 10.70
CA ASN A 7 -13.50 -8.36 9.62
C ASN A 7 -12.09 -8.93 9.39
N LEU A 8 -11.06 -8.08 9.47
CA LEU A 8 -9.67 -8.53 9.38
C LEU A 8 -9.28 -9.43 10.57
N GLN A 9 -9.65 -9.04 11.78
CA GLN A 9 -9.41 -9.84 12.98
C GLN A 9 -10.10 -11.20 12.88
N LYS A 10 -11.35 -11.24 12.39
CA LYS A 10 -12.04 -12.48 12.11
C LYS A 10 -11.24 -13.36 11.14
N ALA A 11 -10.83 -12.82 9.99
CA ALA A 11 -10.02 -13.56 9.01
C ALA A 11 -8.70 -14.08 9.59
N LEU A 12 -8.02 -13.27 10.42
CA LEU A 12 -6.78 -13.67 11.11
C LEU A 12 -7.02 -14.81 12.12
N THR A 13 -8.14 -14.81 12.82
CA THR A 13 -8.47 -15.84 13.82
C THR A 13 -9.02 -17.14 13.22
N THR A 14 -9.64 -17.07 12.03
CA THR A 14 -10.24 -18.24 11.37
C THR A 14 -9.31 -18.95 10.40
N ALA A 15 -8.19 -18.31 10.02
CA ALA A 15 -7.24 -18.89 9.08
C ALA A 15 -6.48 -20.05 9.74
N SER A 16 -6.61 -21.25 9.16
CA SER A 16 -5.85 -22.44 9.57
C SER A 16 -4.81 -22.79 8.51
N ALA A 17 -3.63 -23.24 8.95
CA ALA A 17 -2.58 -23.71 8.04
C ALA A 17 -2.99 -24.96 7.25
N ASP A 18 -3.93 -25.74 7.79
CA ASP A 18 -4.42 -26.97 7.16
C ASP A 18 -5.46 -26.72 6.06
N ASP A 19 -5.98 -25.49 5.95
CA ASP A 19 -6.89 -25.10 4.88
C ASP A 19 -6.09 -24.51 3.70
N PRO A 20 -6.06 -25.18 2.54
CA PRO A 20 -5.34 -24.70 1.35
C PRO A 20 -5.81 -23.31 0.88
N GLN A 21 -7.02 -22.88 1.24
CA GLN A 21 -7.59 -21.59 0.85
C GLN A 21 -7.35 -20.48 1.88
N ALA A 22 -6.87 -20.79 3.08
CA ALA A 22 -6.71 -19.81 4.15
C ALA A 22 -5.82 -18.63 3.75
N ALA A 23 -4.69 -18.90 3.08
CA ALA A 23 -3.80 -17.84 2.60
C ALA A 23 -4.42 -16.98 1.50
N VAL A 24 -5.26 -17.56 0.64
CA VAL A 24 -5.98 -16.83 -0.40
C VAL A 24 -6.97 -15.84 0.24
N VAL A 25 -7.85 -16.36 1.11
CA VAL A 25 -8.87 -15.56 1.81
C VAL A 25 -8.22 -14.47 2.65
N LEU A 26 -7.15 -14.78 3.36
CA LEU A 26 -6.45 -13.83 4.22
C LEU A 26 -5.77 -12.72 3.40
N VAL A 27 -5.08 -13.05 2.32
CA VAL A 27 -4.44 -12.04 1.46
C VAL A 27 -5.48 -11.12 0.81
N ASP A 28 -6.57 -11.69 0.30
CA ASP A 28 -7.63 -10.91 -0.33
C ASP A 28 -8.29 -9.97 0.71
N ALA A 29 -8.50 -10.46 1.95
CA ALA A 29 -9.00 -9.65 3.06
C ALA A 29 -8.02 -8.54 3.48
N LEU A 30 -6.72 -8.82 3.54
CA LEU A 30 -5.69 -7.84 3.88
C LEU A 30 -5.62 -6.70 2.86
N LEU A 31 -5.63 -7.04 1.57
CA LEU A 31 -5.59 -6.06 0.48
C LEU A 31 -6.85 -5.20 0.51
N ALA A 32 -8.04 -5.82 0.58
CA ALA A 32 -9.31 -5.11 0.65
C ALA A 32 -9.41 -4.22 1.89
N ALA A 33 -8.99 -4.71 3.06
CA ALA A 33 -9.00 -3.95 4.31
C ALA A 33 -8.04 -2.76 4.25
N SER A 34 -6.85 -2.92 3.66
CA SER A 34 -5.89 -1.81 3.52
C SER A 34 -6.42 -0.70 2.61
N ALA A 35 -7.06 -1.06 1.50
CA ALA A 35 -7.70 -0.11 0.59
C ALA A 35 -8.87 0.61 1.27
N ALA A 36 -9.76 -0.14 1.95
CA ALA A 36 -10.91 0.42 2.66
C ALA A 36 -10.53 1.31 3.84
N ALA A 37 -9.37 1.08 4.46
CA ALA A 37 -8.82 1.90 5.52
C ALA A 37 -8.11 3.17 5.01
N GLY A 38 -7.97 3.35 3.69
CA GLY A 38 -7.21 4.47 3.13
C GLY A 38 -5.70 4.37 3.40
N ALA A 39 -5.18 3.16 3.65
CA ALA A 39 -3.77 2.97 3.91
C ALA A 39 -2.96 3.16 2.63
N SER A 40 -1.88 3.94 2.73
CA SER A 40 -0.91 4.13 1.64
C SER A 40 -0.08 2.87 1.38
N ASP A 41 0.28 2.15 2.44
CA ASP A 41 1.06 0.91 2.35
C ASP A 41 0.59 -0.09 3.41
N LEU A 42 0.52 -1.35 3.02
CA LEU A 42 0.41 -2.51 3.89
C LEU A 42 1.80 -3.17 3.98
N HIS A 43 2.29 -3.34 5.20
CA HIS A 43 3.60 -3.94 5.48
C HIS A 43 3.41 -5.32 6.10
N LEU A 44 4.12 -6.30 5.54
CA LEU A 44 4.24 -7.65 6.08
C LEU A 44 5.72 -7.87 6.42
N LEU A 45 6.04 -7.83 7.71
CA LEU A 45 7.38 -8.00 8.22
C LEU A 45 7.54 -9.41 8.82
N PRO A 46 8.40 -10.27 8.26
CA PRO A 46 8.71 -11.56 8.87
C PRO A 46 9.48 -11.38 10.18
N THR A 47 9.11 -12.20 11.15
CA THR A 47 9.64 -12.26 12.51
C THR A 47 9.89 -13.73 12.87
N ALA A 48 10.50 -13.99 14.03
CA ALA A 48 10.70 -15.35 14.52
C ALA A 48 9.38 -16.14 14.70
N ASP A 49 8.29 -15.41 15.01
CA ASP A 49 6.99 -15.94 15.40
C ASP A 49 5.92 -15.89 14.27
N GLY A 50 6.26 -15.34 13.10
CA GLY A 50 5.35 -15.23 11.97
C GLY A 50 5.50 -13.93 11.19
N LEU A 51 4.39 -13.37 10.68
CA LEU A 51 4.38 -12.08 9.97
C LEU A 51 3.71 -11.01 10.81
N ALA A 52 4.46 -9.98 11.21
CA ALA A 52 3.89 -8.77 11.79
C ALA A 52 3.27 -7.90 10.68
N LEU A 53 2.06 -7.38 10.93
CA LEU A 53 1.30 -6.60 9.98
C LEU A 53 1.17 -5.15 10.46
N SER A 54 1.37 -4.19 9.56
CA SER A 54 1.09 -2.78 9.84
C SER A 54 0.58 -2.04 8.61
N TRP A 55 -0.27 -1.05 8.83
CA TRP A 55 -0.67 -0.08 7.80
C TRP A 55 0.10 1.21 7.96
N ARG A 56 0.37 1.90 6.84
CA ARG A 56 0.78 3.29 6.84
C ARG A 56 -0.41 4.17 6.47
N ILE A 57 -0.95 4.88 7.45
CA ILE A 57 -2.05 5.83 7.27
C ILE A 57 -1.52 7.22 7.61
N ASP A 58 -1.67 8.16 6.69
CA ASP A 58 -1.18 9.55 6.83
C ASP A 58 0.29 9.64 7.25
N GLY A 59 1.12 8.74 6.71
CA GLY A 59 2.55 8.66 6.99
C GLY A 59 2.93 7.94 8.28
N VAL A 60 1.96 7.57 9.13
CA VAL A 60 2.19 6.89 10.40
C VAL A 60 1.97 5.38 10.25
N LEU A 61 2.93 4.58 10.73
CA LEU A 61 2.79 3.13 10.81
C LEU A 61 1.95 2.73 12.02
N GLN A 62 0.93 1.91 11.79
CA GLN A 62 0.02 1.41 12.79
C GLN A 62 -0.01 -0.12 12.74
N PRO A 63 0.32 -0.82 13.85
CA PRO A 63 0.23 -2.28 13.90
C PRO A 63 -1.24 -2.73 13.82
N ILE A 64 -1.51 -3.76 13.03
CA ILE A 64 -2.90 -4.26 12.80
C ILE A 64 -3.09 -5.72 13.20
N GLY A 65 -2.01 -6.44 13.48
CA GLY A 65 -2.05 -7.83 13.90
C GLY A 65 -0.83 -8.60 13.41
N SER A 66 -0.94 -9.93 13.45
CA SER A 66 0.09 -10.84 12.97
C SER A 66 -0.52 -12.09 12.35
N VAL A 67 0.20 -12.67 11.38
CA VAL A 67 -0.09 -13.99 10.83
C VAL A 67 0.82 -15.01 11.54
N PRO A 68 0.29 -16.14 12.03
CA PRO A 68 1.09 -17.21 12.61
C PRO A 68 2.16 -17.74 11.65
N LYS A 69 3.25 -18.26 12.21
CA LYS A 69 4.40 -18.78 11.46
C LYS A 69 4.03 -19.84 10.42
N GLU A 70 3.05 -20.67 10.74
CA GLU A 70 2.58 -21.79 9.93
C GLU A 70 1.93 -21.30 8.62
N LEU A 71 1.36 -20.09 8.61
CA LEU A 71 0.72 -19.49 7.45
C LEU A 71 1.60 -18.46 6.72
N ALA A 72 2.69 -18.01 7.35
CA ALA A 72 3.52 -16.92 6.86
C ALA A 72 4.07 -17.15 5.44
N SER A 73 4.63 -18.33 5.18
CA SER A 73 5.20 -18.69 3.87
C SER A 73 4.12 -18.75 2.77
N ASN A 74 2.92 -19.21 3.11
CA ASN A 74 1.79 -19.29 2.18
C ASN A 74 1.28 -17.89 1.82
N VAL A 75 1.22 -16.97 2.79
CA VAL A 75 0.87 -15.56 2.55
C VAL A 75 1.89 -14.89 1.64
N VAL A 76 3.20 -15.05 1.91
CA VAL A 76 4.28 -14.51 1.06
C VAL A 76 4.17 -15.05 -0.37
N THR A 77 3.98 -16.36 -0.51
CA THR A 77 3.83 -17.02 -1.81
C THR A 77 2.62 -16.49 -2.57
N ARG A 78 1.47 -16.35 -1.90
CA ARG A 78 0.24 -15.81 -2.50
C ARG A 78 0.42 -14.37 -2.99
N MET A 79 1.07 -13.52 -2.19
CA MET A 79 1.40 -12.15 -2.58
C MET A 79 2.30 -12.11 -3.83
N LYS A 80 3.31 -12.97 -3.90
CA LYS A 80 4.21 -13.10 -5.06
C LYS A 80 3.48 -13.57 -6.30
N VAL A 81 2.60 -14.57 -6.18
CA VAL A 81 1.77 -15.06 -7.29
C VAL A 81 0.88 -13.96 -7.85
N LEU A 82 0.18 -13.22 -6.98
CA LEU A 82 -0.69 -12.11 -7.40
C LEU A 82 0.09 -11.02 -8.16
N ALA A 83 1.31 -10.74 -7.74
CA ALA A 83 2.18 -9.75 -8.36
C ALA A 83 3.04 -10.28 -9.53
N ARG A 84 2.84 -11.54 -9.94
CA ARG A 84 3.61 -12.23 -11.00
C ARG A 84 5.12 -12.29 -10.73
N LEU A 85 5.50 -12.46 -9.46
CA LEU A 85 6.88 -12.59 -9.01
C LEU A 85 7.33 -14.06 -8.96
N LEU A 86 8.64 -14.29 -9.01
CA LEU A 86 9.22 -15.62 -8.93
C LEU A 86 9.17 -16.11 -7.48
N THR A 87 8.27 -17.06 -7.18
CA THR A 87 8.06 -17.61 -5.84
C THR A 87 9.32 -18.26 -5.26
N TYR A 88 10.07 -18.97 -6.10
CA TYR A 88 11.30 -19.67 -5.72
C TYR A 88 12.53 -18.76 -5.51
N ARG A 89 12.48 -17.50 -5.95
CA ARG A 89 13.56 -16.52 -5.71
C ARG A 89 13.25 -15.77 -4.42
N THR A 90 13.98 -16.07 -3.35
CA THR A 90 13.76 -15.44 -2.03
C THR A 90 14.95 -14.60 -1.56
N ASN A 91 16.06 -14.63 -2.31
CA ASN A 91 17.34 -14.05 -1.96
C ASN A 91 17.67 -12.75 -2.72
N VAL A 92 16.73 -12.24 -3.52
CA VAL A 92 16.88 -11.00 -4.26
C VAL A 92 15.62 -10.15 -4.10
N PRO A 93 15.73 -8.82 -4.03
CA PRO A 93 14.57 -7.95 -4.08
C PRO A 93 13.79 -8.15 -5.40
N GLN A 94 12.45 -8.10 -5.32
CA GLN A 94 11.58 -8.18 -6.50
C GLN A 94 10.46 -7.15 -6.40
N GLU A 95 10.06 -6.62 -7.55
CA GLU A 95 8.99 -5.63 -7.69
C GLU A 95 7.96 -6.13 -8.70
N GLY A 96 6.69 -5.95 -8.39
CA GLY A 96 5.57 -6.38 -9.23
C GLY A 96 4.33 -5.54 -8.99
N ARG A 97 3.26 -5.85 -9.73
CA ARG A 97 2.00 -5.13 -9.62
C ARG A 97 0.83 -6.12 -9.64
N ILE A 98 -0.15 -5.85 -8.80
CA ILE A 98 -1.47 -6.46 -8.84
C ILE A 98 -2.36 -5.45 -9.55
N ALA A 99 -2.84 -5.82 -10.73
CA ALA A 99 -3.71 -4.96 -11.52
C ALA A 99 -5.00 -4.64 -10.76
N ALA A 100 -5.49 -3.42 -10.91
CA ALA A 100 -6.82 -3.06 -10.47
C ALA A 100 -7.86 -3.91 -11.23
N GLY A 101 -8.64 -4.71 -10.52
CA GLY A 101 -9.88 -5.27 -11.07
C GLY A 101 -10.92 -4.16 -11.31
N ASP A 102 -12.16 -4.53 -11.63
CA ASP A 102 -13.27 -3.58 -11.79
C ASP A 102 -13.51 -2.80 -10.49
N GLY A 103 -13.30 -1.49 -10.53
CA GLY A 103 -13.39 -0.59 -9.37
C GLY A 103 -12.25 -0.71 -8.34
N GLY A 104 -11.27 -1.59 -8.54
CA GLY A 104 -10.19 -1.84 -7.58
C GLY A 104 -9.03 -0.84 -7.64
N VAL A 105 -8.19 -0.85 -6.61
CA VAL A 105 -6.95 -0.06 -6.51
C VAL A 105 -5.80 -0.88 -7.11
N GLU A 106 -4.94 -0.27 -7.93
CA GLU A 106 -3.70 -0.95 -8.37
C GLU A 106 -2.77 -1.06 -7.17
N VAL A 107 -2.17 -2.24 -6.96
CA VAL A 107 -1.27 -2.44 -5.83
C VAL A 107 0.12 -2.75 -6.34
N ARG A 108 1.12 -1.96 -5.93
CA ARG A 108 2.53 -2.28 -6.19
C ARG A 108 3.08 -3.14 -5.07
N ILE A 109 3.67 -4.28 -5.41
CA ILE A 109 4.27 -5.20 -4.46
C ILE A 109 5.79 -5.11 -4.55
N SER A 110 6.43 -4.83 -3.42
CA SER A 110 7.88 -4.81 -3.25
C SER A 110 8.26 -5.90 -2.26
N THR A 111 9.25 -6.73 -2.59
CA THR A 111 9.76 -7.81 -1.72
C THR A 111 11.24 -7.58 -1.42
N PHE A 112 11.67 -7.87 -0.20
CA PHE A 112 13.07 -7.72 0.21
C PHE A 112 13.49 -8.86 1.16
N PRO A 113 14.62 -9.54 0.92
CA PRO A 113 15.12 -10.59 1.82
C PRO A 113 15.51 -10.03 3.20
N THR A 114 15.13 -10.73 4.26
CA THR A 114 15.49 -10.38 5.66
C THR A 114 15.91 -11.62 6.44
N LEU A 115 16.27 -11.45 7.71
CA LEU A 115 16.72 -12.54 8.58
C LEU A 115 15.68 -13.68 8.71
N TYR A 116 14.40 -13.34 8.85
CA TYR A 116 13.33 -14.31 9.13
C TYR A 116 12.48 -14.68 7.90
N GLY A 117 12.84 -14.18 6.71
CA GLY A 117 12.10 -14.40 5.47
C GLY A 117 12.03 -13.17 4.59
N GLU A 118 11.09 -13.14 3.65
CA GLU A 118 10.88 -11.99 2.76
C GLU A 118 9.93 -10.97 3.39
N LYS A 119 10.39 -9.73 3.55
CA LYS A 119 9.53 -8.59 3.84
C LYS A 119 8.76 -8.23 2.59
N ILE A 120 7.47 -7.94 2.74
CA ILE A 120 6.62 -7.44 1.66
C ILE A 120 6.08 -6.07 2.03
N VAL A 121 6.11 -5.15 1.07
CA VAL A 121 5.37 -3.89 1.12
C VAL A 121 4.40 -3.85 -0.05
N ALA A 122 3.12 -3.73 0.25
CA ALA A 122 2.04 -3.58 -0.70
C ALA A 122 1.58 -2.13 -0.69
N ARG A 123 1.90 -1.38 -1.74
CA ARG A 123 1.52 0.01 -1.88
C ARG A 123 0.25 0.14 -2.68
N ASN A 124 -0.77 0.71 -2.06
CA ASN A 124 -2.00 1.09 -2.73
C ASN A 124 -1.70 2.31 -3.60
N LEU A 125 -1.83 2.14 -4.92
CA LEU A 125 -1.76 3.24 -5.88
C LEU A 125 -3.20 3.68 -6.13
N PRO A 126 -3.64 4.82 -5.58
CA PRO A 126 -4.96 5.33 -5.87
C PRO A 126 -5.14 5.34 -7.40
N ARG A 127 -6.29 4.83 -7.87
CA ARG A 127 -6.68 4.98 -9.27
C ARG A 127 -6.47 6.44 -9.65
N GLY A 128 -6.03 6.70 -10.87
CA GLY A 128 -5.82 8.04 -11.42
C GLY A 128 -7.10 8.88 -11.52
N GLU A 129 -7.91 8.93 -10.48
CA GLU A 129 -8.82 10.03 -10.21
C GLU A 129 -7.96 11.22 -9.80
N GLN A 130 -7.47 11.95 -10.80
CA GLN A 130 -7.46 13.39 -10.62
C GLN A 130 -8.91 13.88 -10.73
N PRO A 131 -9.44 14.50 -9.67
CA PRO A 131 -10.34 15.63 -9.87
C PRO A 131 -9.77 16.87 -9.18
N LEU A 132 -8.46 16.95 -8.95
CA LEU A 132 -7.83 18.26 -8.81
C LEU A 132 -7.68 18.86 -10.20
N ALA A 133 -8.82 19.17 -10.82
CA ALA A 133 -8.83 19.82 -12.13
C ALA A 133 -8.38 21.29 -12.02
N ARG A 134 -8.40 21.86 -10.81
CA ARG A 134 -8.11 23.27 -10.56
C ARG A 134 -7.19 23.44 -9.36
N ILE A 135 -6.34 24.46 -9.43
CA ILE A 135 -5.50 24.92 -8.30
C ILE A 135 -6.31 25.17 -7.02
N ALA A 136 -7.59 25.56 -7.14
CA ALA A 136 -8.48 25.79 -6.01
C ALA A 136 -8.76 24.53 -5.19
N ASP A 137 -8.66 23.35 -5.81
CA ASP A 137 -8.97 22.08 -5.17
C ASP A 137 -7.78 21.59 -4.29
N LEU A 138 -6.60 22.22 -4.39
CA LEU A 138 -5.39 21.88 -3.63
C LEU A 138 -5.42 22.29 -2.14
N GLY A 139 -6.40 23.09 -1.72
CA GLY A 139 -6.51 23.56 -0.34
C GLY A 139 -5.40 24.53 0.09
N LEU A 140 -4.70 25.16 -0.87
CA LEU A 140 -3.66 26.15 -0.59
C LEU A 140 -4.26 27.45 -0.04
N PRO A 141 -3.60 28.13 0.92
CA PRO A 141 -4.00 29.47 1.36
C PRO A 141 -4.19 30.42 0.17
N ALA A 142 -5.11 31.39 0.30
CA ALA A 142 -5.48 32.28 -0.81
C ALA A 142 -4.27 33.00 -1.42
N GLU A 143 -3.36 33.48 -0.56
CA GLU A 143 -2.12 34.15 -0.96
C GLU A 143 -1.20 33.23 -1.78
N VAL A 144 -1.02 31.98 -1.35
CA VAL A 144 -0.19 30.96 -2.03
C VAL A 144 -0.82 30.56 -3.36
N SER A 145 -2.15 30.34 -3.36
CA SER A 145 -2.92 30.06 -4.58
C SER A 145 -2.78 31.17 -5.62
N GLN A 146 -2.82 32.42 -5.18
CA GLN A 146 -2.71 33.58 -6.06
C GLN A 146 -1.30 33.70 -6.64
N ALA A 147 -0.27 33.61 -5.80
CA ALA A 147 1.13 33.63 -6.24
C ALA A 147 1.43 32.52 -7.26
N LEU A 148 0.91 31.30 -7.03
CA LEU A 148 1.06 30.20 -7.97
C LEU A 148 0.34 30.47 -9.31
N ARG A 149 -0.87 31.03 -9.28
CA ARG A 149 -1.59 31.43 -10.52
C ARG A 149 -0.84 32.49 -11.30
N ASP A 150 -0.26 33.47 -10.62
CA ASP A 150 0.49 34.55 -11.26
C ASP A 150 1.80 34.05 -11.87
N ALA A 151 2.47 33.11 -11.20
CA ALA A 151 3.64 32.41 -11.76
C ALA A 151 3.29 31.57 -12.99
N LEU A 152 2.15 30.86 -12.98
CA LEU A 152 1.68 30.05 -14.11
C LEU A 152 1.23 30.88 -15.32
N ARG A 153 0.95 32.18 -15.14
CA ARG A 153 0.63 33.10 -16.24
C ARG A 153 1.86 33.67 -16.96
N GLN A 154 3.06 33.46 -16.41
CA GLN A 154 4.29 33.92 -17.06
C GLN A 154 4.54 33.13 -18.36
N THR A 155 5.00 33.81 -19.40
CA THR A 155 5.23 33.23 -20.73
C THR A 155 6.53 32.42 -20.83
N SER A 156 7.44 32.59 -19.86
CA SER A 156 8.66 31.78 -19.71
C SER A 156 9.14 31.78 -18.25
N GLY A 157 9.85 30.72 -17.86
CA GLY A 157 10.37 30.53 -16.51
C GLY A 157 10.39 29.06 -16.09
N ALA A 158 10.83 28.80 -14.87
CA ALA A 158 10.81 27.47 -14.26
C ALA A 158 10.05 27.50 -12.93
N LEU A 159 9.14 26.54 -12.75
CA LEU A 159 8.45 26.31 -11.48
C LEU A 159 9.00 25.02 -10.86
N ILE A 160 9.54 25.12 -9.64
CA ILE A 160 10.11 23.96 -8.94
C ILE A 160 9.18 23.59 -7.78
N ILE A 161 8.66 22.37 -7.83
CA ILE A 161 7.84 21.79 -6.75
C ILE A 161 8.71 20.80 -5.97
N ALA A 162 9.17 21.23 -4.80
CA ALA A 162 10.06 20.47 -3.94
C ALA A 162 9.41 20.15 -2.58
N GLY A 163 9.87 19.08 -1.95
CA GLY A 163 9.32 18.57 -0.70
C GLY A 163 9.66 17.09 -0.47
N PRO A 164 9.52 16.59 0.77
CA PRO A 164 9.83 15.19 1.11
C PRO A 164 8.88 14.19 0.43
N ALA A 165 9.20 12.89 0.45
CA ALA A 165 8.34 11.86 -0.13
C ALA A 165 6.93 11.91 0.51
N GLY A 166 5.88 11.81 -0.31
CA GLY A 166 4.48 11.89 0.16
C GLY A 166 3.93 13.31 0.37
N SER A 167 4.71 14.37 0.16
CA SER A 167 4.26 15.76 0.39
C SER A 167 3.33 16.34 -0.70
N GLY A 168 2.71 15.51 -1.54
CA GLY A 168 1.79 15.99 -2.59
C GLY A 168 2.45 16.67 -3.81
N LYS A 169 3.76 16.52 -4.04
CA LYS A 169 4.45 17.11 -5.21
C LYS A 169 3.81 16.71 -6.54
N THR A 170 3.62 15.40 -6.75
CA THR A 170 2.98 14.85 -7.96
C THR A 170 1.51 15.21 -8.08
N THR A 171 0.88 15.57 -6.97
CA THR A 171 -0.52 16.02 -6.91
C THR A 171 -0.64 17.51 -7.28
N THR A 172 0.41 18.30 -7.00
CA THR A 172 0.46 19.75 -7.26
C THR A 172 1.01 20.08 -8.66
N ALA A 173 1.94 19.26 -9.16
CA ALA A 173 2.56 19.38 -10.48
C ALA A 173 1.60 18.94 -11.60
#